data_AF-A0A9D4BK96-F1
#
_entry.id   AF-A0A9D4BK96-F1
#
_cell.length_a   1.000
_cell.length_b   1.000
_cell.length_c   1.000
_cell.angle_alpha   90.00
_cell.angle_beta   90.00
_cell.angle_gamma   90.00
#
_symmetry.space_group_name_H-M   'P 1'
#
loop_
_entity.id
_entity.type
_entity.pdbx_description
1 polymer ?
#
loop_
_entity_poly.entity_id
_entity_poly.type
_entity_poly.pdbx_seq_one_letter_code
_entity_poly.pdbx_strand_id
1 'polypeptide(L)' 'MLNTNNILYIGGLQDVEQRTLGRFKSGFSGCLRDLVLDGYTLDMLAIADSGRNIKPCL' A
#
# COMPACT_ATOMS: atom_id res chain seq x y z
N MET A 1 -19.56 1.65 8.70
CA MET A 1 -18.30 1.35 9.40
C MET A 1 -17.58 0.27 8.60
N LEU A 2 -16.27 0.41 8.39
CA LEU A 2 -15.44 -0.59 7.71
C LEU A 2 -14.65 -1.35 8.77
N ASN A 3 -14.65 -2.69 8.71
CA ASN A 3 -13.85 -3.50 9.63
C ASN A 3 -12.43 -3.63 9.07
N THR A 4 -11.46 -2.95 9.70
CA THR A 4 -10.08 -2.82 9.20
C THR A 4 -9.03 -3.25 10.23
N ASN A 5 -9.30 -4.28 11.02
CA ASN A 5 -8.38 -4.78 12.06
C ASN A 5 -7.12 -5.49 11.49
N ASN A 6 -6.84 -5.32 10.21
CA ASN A 6 -5.81 -6.03 9.46
C ASN A 6 -4.76 -5.05 8.90
N ILE A 7 -3.68 -5.61 8.36
CA ILE A 7 -2.57 -4.88 7.75
C ILE A 7 -3.04 -4.03 6.56
N LEU A 8 -2.55 -2.79 6.48
CA LEU A 8 -2.70 -1.91 5.33
C LEU A 8 -1.63 -2.19 4.28
N TYR A 9 -2.04 -2.43 3.03
CA TYR A 9 -1.14 -2.60 1.89
C TYR A 9 -1.16 -1.35 1.02
N ILE A 10 0.02 -0.87 0.64
CA ILE A 10 0.20 0.33 -0.21
C ILE A 10 1.00 -0.06 -1.44
N GLY A 11 0.59 0.45 -2.60
CA GLY A 11 1.23 0.14 -3.88
C GLY A 11 0.82 -1.22 -4.46
N GLY A 12 0.60 -2.24 -3.63
CA GLY A 12 0.13 -3.54 -4.09
C GLY A 12 0.21 -4.60 -3.00
N LEU A 13 -0.06 -5.85 -3.38
CA LEU A 13 0.04 -7.01 -2.53
C LEU A 13 0.46 -8.24 -3.36
N GLN A 14 0.93 -9.29 -2.70
CA GLN A 14 1.23 -10.55 -3.38
C GLN A 14 -0.06 -11.16 -3.98
N ASP A 15 0.02 -11.70 -5.18
CA ASP A 15 -1.10 -12.33 -5.89
C ASP A 15 -2.37 -11.45 -5.93
N VAL A 16 -2.20 -10.18 -6.37
CA VAL A 16 -3.25 -9.14 -6.40
C VAL A 16 -4.57 -9.67 -6.95
N GLU A 17 -4.53 -10.39 -8.07
CA GLU A 17 -5.73 -10.95 -8.69
C GLU A 17 -6.45 -11.92 -7.77
N GLN A 18 -5.73 -12.87 -7.15
CA GLN A 18 -6.32 -13.85 -6.23
C GLN A 18 -6.84 -13.16 -4.96
N ARG A 19 -6.03 -12.29 -4.35
CA ARG A 19 -6.35 -11.63 -3.06
C ARG A 19 -7.47 -10.61 -3.16
N THR A 20 -7.78 -10.16 -4.38
CA THR A 20 -8.87 -9.21 -4.64
C THR A 20 -10.03 -9.86 -5.40
N LEU A 21 -10.07 -11.20 -5.49
CA LEU A 21 -11.11 -11.98 -6.17
C LEU A 21 -11.33 -11.52 -7.63
N GLY A 22 -10.23 -11.29 -8.35
CA GLY A 22 -10.24 -10.86 -9.75
C GLY A 22 -10.52 -9.37 -9.96
N ARG A 23 -10.74 -8.58 -8.91
CA ARG A 23 -11.07 -7.16 -9.03
C ARG A 23 -9.92 -6.33 -9.60
N PHE A 24 -8.70 -6.61 -9.17
CA PHE A 24 -7.50 -5.92 -9.64
C PHE A 24 -6.50 -6.93 -10.19
N LYS A 25 -5.92 -6.62 -11.35
CA LYS A 25 -4.95 -7.50 -12.02
C LYS A 25 -3.49 -7.14 -11.75
N SER A 26 -3.25 -5.92 -11.28
CA SER A 26 -1.90 -5.41 -11.02
C SER A 26 -1.90 -4.45 -9.84
N GLY A 27 -0.73 -4.31 -9.22
CA GLY A 27 -0.45 -3.22 -8.29
C GLY A 27 -0.29 -1.88 -9.01
N PHE A 28 -0.16 -0.83 -8.21
CA PHE A 28 0.21 0.51 -8.62
C PHE A 28 1.68 0.56 -9.06
N SER A 29 1.93 1.28 -10.16
CA SER A 29 3.27 1.59 -10.67
C SER A 29 3.40 3.09 -10.82
N GLY A 30 4.22 3.71 -9.98
CA GLY A 30 4.39 5.16 -9.94
C GLY A 30 4.96 5.63 -8.61
N CYS A 31 4.79 6.92 -8.36
CA CYS A 31 5.29 7.59 -7.16
C CYS A 31 4.15 7.99 -6.22
N LEU A 32 4.35 7.76 -4.93
CA LEU A 32 3.47 8.21 -3.85
C LEU A 32 4.29 9.07 -2.88
N ARG A 33 3.67 10.13 -2.37
CA ARG A 33 4.22 11.02 -1.32
C ARG A 33 3.10 11.52 -0.44
N ASP A 34 3.46 12.04 0.74
CA ASP A 34 2.55 12.70 1.68
C ASP A 34 1.31 11.86 2.03
N LEU A 35 1.54 10.61 2.46
CA LEU A 35 0.45 9.74 2.87
C LEU A 35 -0.18 10.24 4.18
N VAL A 36 -1.47 10.56 4.13
CA VAL A 36 -2.27 10.92 5.31
C VAL A 36 -3.33 9.86 5.55
N LEU A 37 -3.34 9.28 6.74
CA LEU A 37 -4.32 8.30 7.17
C LEU A 37 -4.98 8.76 8.47
N ASP A 38 -6.30 8.89 8.46
CA ASP A 38 -7.09 9.38 9.61
C ASP A 38 -6.59 10.72 10.18
N GLY A 39 -6.14 11.62 9.29
CA GLY A 39 -5.58 12.93 9.65
C GLY A 39 -4.11 12.91 10.07
N TYR A 40 -3.48 11.74 10.16
CA TYR A 40 -2.06 11.60 10.52
C TYR A 40 -1.20 11.41 9.29
N THR A 41 -0.16 12.25 9.15
CA THR A 41 0.87 12.04 8.13
C THR A 41 1.76 10.87 8.54
N LEU A 42 1.91 9.92 7.63
CA LEU A 42 2.69 8.70 7.84
C LEU A 42 4.03 8.81 7.11
N ASP A 43 5.13 8.52 7.81
CA ASP A 43 6.41 8.23 7.19
C ASP A 43 6.41 6.79 6.70
N MET A 44 6.08 6.61 5.41
CA MET A 44 5.96 5.31 4.78
C MET A 44 7.21 4.43 4.90
N LEU A 45 8.41 5.02 4.93
CA LEU A 45 9.65 4.25 5.01
C LEU A 45 10.00 3.90 6.45
N ALA A 46 9.66 4.76 7.41
CA ALA A 46 9.96 4.52 8.82
C ALA A 46 9.01 3.52 9.48
N ILE A 47 7.74 3.45 9.05
CA ILE A 47 6.71 2.65 9.75
C ILE A 47 6.31 1.38 9.02
N ALA A 48 6.80 1.16 7.79
CA ALA A 48 6.43 -0.03 7.03
C ALA A 48 6.96 -1.30 7.70
N ASP A 49 6.08 -2.29 7.90
CA ASP A 49 6.47 -3.63 8.33
C ASP A 49 7.33 -4.34 7.26
N SER A 50 6.99 -4.16 5.99
CA SER A 50 7.78 -4.66 4.87
C SER A 50 7.58 -3.86 3.58
N GLY A 51 8.59 -3.88 2.70
CA GLY A 51 8.58 -3.23 1.39
C GLY A 51 9.20 -4.11 0.30
N ARG A 52 8.64 -4.08 -0.92
CA ARG A 52 9.13 -4.86 -2.07
C ARG A 52 9.15 -4.00 -3.33
N ASN A 53 10.30 -3.97 -4.03
CA ASN A 53 10.51 -3.19 -5.25
C ASN A 53 10.17 -1.69 -5.12
N ILE A 54 10.36 -1.13 -3.92
CA ILE A 54 10.16 0.29 -3.64
C ILE A 54 11.50 1.01 -3.78
N LYS A 55 11.50 2.17 -4.43
CA LYS A 55 12.67 3.04 -4.58
C LYS A 55 12.24 4.50 -4.42
N PRO A 56 13.12 5.40 -3.96
CA PRO A 56 12.88 6.83 -4.05
C PRO A 56 12.61 7.23 -5.50
N CYS A 57 11.67 8.16 -5.67
CA CYS A 57 11.39 8.75 -6.97
C CYS A 57 12.50 9.72 -7.38
N LEU A 58 12.64 9.91 -8.70
CA LEU A 58 13.54 10.88 -9.30
C LEU A 58 13.03 12.31 -9.12
#